data_AF-A0A0Q5U0B5-F1
#
_entry.id   AF-A0A0Q5U0B5-F1
#
_cell.length_a   1.000
_cell.length_b   1.000
_cell.length_c   1.000
_cell.angle_alpha   90.00
_cell.angle_beta   90.00
_cell.angle_gamma   90.00
#
_symmetry.space_group_name_H-M   'P 1'
#
loop_
_entity.id
_entity.type
_entity.pdbx_description
1 polymer ?
#
loop_
_entity_poly.entity_id
_entity_poly.type
_entity_poly.pdbx_seq_one_letter_code
_entity_poly.pdbx_strand_id
1 'polypeptide(L)' 'MINISKYTNTYVLEAVRKGDYICLDNGKRGEVVDIQILKHNTQNEYFYKIKNDGIILVIK' A
#
# COMPACT_ATOMS: atom_id res chain seq x y z
N MET A 1 13.14 0.13 0.55
CA MET A 1 12.01 -0.83 0.52
C MET A 1 11.10 -0.49 1.69
N ILE A 2 9.81 -0.24 1.44
CA ILE A 2 8.84 0.18 2.46
C ILE A 2 8.03 -1.05 2.88
N ASN A 3 7.98 -1.37 4.16
CA ASN A 3 7.18 -2.49 4.65
C ASN A 3 5.76 -2.01 4.96
N ILE A 4 4.77 -2.69 4.36
CA ILE A 4 3.37 -2.32 4.44
C ILE A 4 2.54 -3.48 4.97
N SER A 5 1.83 -3.22 6.06
CA SER A 5 0.88 -4.14 6.69
C SER A 5 -0.28 -3.38 7.32
N LYS A 6 -1.26 -4.11 7.85
CA LYS A 6 -2.37 -3.53 8.64
C LYS A 6 -1.90 -2.78 9.90
N TYR A 7 -0.67 -3.02 10.36
CA TYR A 7 -0.09 -2.36 11.53
C TYR A 7 0.72 -1.11 11.16
N THR A 8 1.12 -0.96 9.90
CA THR A 8 1.82 0.22 9.39
C THR A 8 1.02 1.48 9.72
N ASN A 9 1.70 2.54 10.16
CA ASN A 9 1.03 3.80 10.48
C ASN A 9 0.51 4.48 9.19
N THR A 10 -0.65 5.12 9.26
CA THR A 10 -1.26 5.85 8.15
C THR A 10 -0.32 6.89 7.52
N TYR A 11 0.54 7.56 8.29
CA TYR A 11 1.50 8.51 7.69
C TYR A 11 2.48 7.83 6.72
N VAL A 12 2.85 6.57 6.97
CA VAL A 12 3.71 5.80 6.07
C VAL A 12 2.93 5.39 4.83
N LEU A 13 1.67 4.96 5.01
CA LEU A 13 0.77 4.58 3.90
C LEU A 13 0.56 5.74 2.92
N GLU A 14 0.36 6.95 3.43
CA GLU A 14 0.17 8.16 2.64
C GLU A 14 1.47 8.70 2.01
N ALA A 15 2.63 8.32 2.55
CA ALA A 15 3.93 8.73 2.01
C ALA A 15 4.40 7.89 0.81
N VAL A 16 3.79 6.72 0.56
CA VAL A 16 4.13 5.84 -0.57
C VAL A 16 3.81 6.54 -1.90
N ARG A 17 4.73 6.42 -2.86
CA ARG A 17 4.62 7.00 -4.20
C ARG A 17 4.81 5.94 -5.29
N LYS A 18 4.36 6.28 -6.50
CA LYS A 18 4.65 5.46 -7.70
C LYS A 18 6.16 5.39 -7.90
N GLY A 19 6.66 4.21 -8.23
CA GLY A 19 8.10 3.90 -8.32
C GLY A 19 8.72 3.41 -7.02
N ASP A 20 8.04 3.55 -5.88
CA ASP A 20 8.55 2.98 -4.62
C ASP A 20 8.47 1.46 -4.65
N TYR A 21 9.47 0.82 -4.04
CA TYR A 21 9.45 -0.62 -3.80
C TYR A 21 8.86 -0.92 -2.42
N ILE A 22 7.73 -1.62 -2.40
CA ILE A 22 7.01 -2.00 -1.18
C ILE A 22 7.06 -3.52 -0.96
N CYS A 23 6.98 -3.96 0.29
CA CYS A 23 6.95 -5.37 0.68
C CYS A 23 5.86 -5.59 1.74
N LEU A 24 5.17 -6.73 1.66
CA LEU A 24 4.18 -7.16 2.64
C LEU A 24 4.69 -8.29 3.51
N ASP A 25 4.02 -8.47 4.64
CA ASP A 25 4.23 -9.58 5.57
C ASP A 25 3.98 -10.95 4.93
N ASN A 26 3.16 -11.03 3.88
CA ASN A 26 2.90 -12.28 3.14
C ASN A 26 3.99 -12.62 2.09
N GLY A 27 5.07 -11.85 2.03
CA GLY A 27 6.20 -12.06 1.11
C GLY A 27 6.02 -11.45 -0.27
N LYS A 28 4.85 -10.90 -0.61
CA LYS A 28 4.67 -10.13 -1.85
C LYS A 28 5.49 -8.85 -1.80
N ARG A 29 6.12 -8.50 -2.93
CA ARG A 29 6.94 -7.29 -3.02
C ARG A 29 7.07 -6.82 -4.45
N GLY A 30 7.20 -5.52 -4.63
CA GLY A 30 7.50 -4.97 -5.94
C GLY A 30 7.33 -3.47 -6.02
N GLU A 31 7.53 -2.98 -7.24
CA GLU A 31 7.40 -1.58 -7.59
C GLU A 31 5.93 -1.16 -7.66
N VAL A 32 5.59 -0.07 -6.99
CA VAL A 32 4.25 0.53 -7.02
C VAL A 32 4.06 1.24 -8.36
N VAL A 33 3.09 0.77 -9.15
CA VAL A 33 2.75 1.38 -10.45
C VAL A 33 1.54 2.29 -10.34
N ASP A 34 0.67 2.06 -9.36
CA ASP A 34 -0.51 2.88 -9.13
C ASP A 34 -0.94 2.90 -7.67
N ILE A 35 -1.58 4.00 -7.27
CA ILE A 35 -2.03 4.23 -5.89
C ILE A 35 -3.43 4.83 -5.94
N GLN A 36 -4.32 4.26 -5.14
CA GLN A 36 -5.66 4.79 -4.92
C GLN A 36 -5.97 4.77 -3.43
N ILE A 37 -6.47 5.89 -2.90
CA ILE A 37 -6.87 6.02 -1.49
C ILE A 37 -8.34 6.38 -1.45
N LEU A 38 -9.17 5.52 -0.85
CA LEU A 38 -10.57 5.79 -0.59
C LEU A 38 -10.72 6.20 0.87
N LYS A 39 -11.26 7.39 1.09
CA LYS A 39 -11.55 7.90 2.44
C LYS A 39 -13.02 7.70 2.74
N HIS A 40 -13.33 6.89 3.74
CA HIS A 40 -14.68 6.73 4.27
C HIS A 40 -14.78 7.40 5.63
N ASN A 41 -16.01 7.64 6.10
CA ASN A 41 -16.24 8.28 7.40
C ASN A 41 -15.69 7.47 8.58
N THR A 42 -15.57 6.15 8.42
CA THR A 42 -15.15 5.23 9.49
C THR A 42 -13.80 4.56 9.24
N GLN A 43 -13.32 4.52 7.99
CA GLN A 43 -12.08 3.85 7.63
C GLN A 43 -11.48 4.42 6.32
N ASN A 44 -10.18 4.30 6.15
CA ASN A 44 -9.47 4.59 4.92
C ASN A 44 -8.98 3.29 4.28
N GLU A 45 -9.14 3.19 2.97
CA GLU A 45 -8.67 2.06 2.18
C GLU A 45 -7.54 2.51 1.26
N TYR A 46 -6.39 1.87 1.40
CA TYR A 46 -5.17 2.16 0.65
C TYR A 46 -4.91 1.02 -0.33
N PHE A 47 -5.08 1.33 -1.62
CA PHE A 47 -4.84 0.41 -2.72
C PHE A 47 -3.50 0.71 -3.39
N TYR A 48 -2.61 -0.29 -3.43
CA TYR A 48 -1.33 -0.20 -4.15
C TYR A 48 -1.28 -1.27 -5.23
N LYS A 49 -1.20 -0.84 -6.49
CA LYS A 49 -0.95 -1.75 -7.60
C LYS A 49 0.55 -1.99 -7.71
N ILE A 50 0.97 -3.25 -7.63
CA ILE A 50 2.37 -3.65 -7.83
C ILE A 50 2.55 -4.21 -9.23
N LYS A 51 3.70 -3.87 -9.83
CA LYS A 51 4.16 -4.45 -11.09
C LYS A 51 4.25 -5.97 -10.99
N ASN A 52 3.50 -6.68 -11.83
CA ASN A 52 3.49 -8.15 -11.94
C ASN A 52 2.91 -8.94 -10.75
N ASP A 53 2.49 -8.30 -9.66
CA ASP A 53 2.10 -9.01 -8.40
C ASP A 53 0.67 -8.71 -7.92
N GLY A 54 -0.06 -7.85 -8.66
CA GLY A 54 -1.47 -7.54 -8.47
C GLY A 54 -1.73 -6.26 -7.68
N ILE A 55 -2.81 -6.23 -6.90
CA ILE A 55 -3.21 -5.09 -6.08
C ILE A 55 -3.16 -5.50 -4.61
N ILE A 56 -2.69 -4.59 -3.78
CA ILE A 56 -2.69 -4.67 -2.33
C ILE A 56 -3.73 -3.72 -1.78
N LEU A 57 -4.46 -4.19 -0.78
CA LEU A 57 -5.39 -3.41 0.00
C LEU A 57 -4.93 -3.38 1.46
N VAL A 58 -4.82 -2.19 2.02
CA VAL A 58 -4.65 -1.96 3.46
C VAL A 58 -5.81 -1.11 3.94
N ILE A 59 -6.53 -1.58 4.96
CA ILE A 59 -7.67 -0.88 5.56
C ILE A 59 -7.24 -0.35 6.93
N LYS A 60 -7.60 0.90 7.23
CA LYS A 60 -7.27 1.60 8.48
C LYS A 60 -8.45 2.34 9.07
#